data_AF-A0AAD5U1N6-F1
#
_entry.id   AF-A0AAD5U1N6-F1
#
_cell.length_a   1.000
_cell.length_b   1.000
_cell.length_c   1.000
_cell.angle_alpha   90.00
_cell.angle_beta   90.00
_cell.angle_gamma   90.00
#
_symmetry.space_group_name_H-M   'P 1'
#
loop_
_entity.id
_entity.type
_entity.pdbx_description
1 polymer ?
#
loop_
_entity_poly.entity_id
_entity_poly.type
_entity_poly.pdbx_seq_one_letter_code
_entity_poly.pdbx_strand_id
1 'polypeptide(L)'
;MDHCQSQSVFITNEEQHLLETNNVNFAEVTSTFEYNSLDIGAISSSQSKQTLHIADDEATTSNHYQRKILERENNTKKTIEYFNVGLATAISISLHKLLEGFLVLTISTFYPSDSHFSFILFVALAVHNFAEGVAISVPIYMASKNMWKTFLVSLLLGGLSQPLGGLLGYLAIILGNWKTTGIMDDIFGITLSIICGMMLWIVFDGMLPIAQENRGIYSKRILSTGLFSGVAVMILTETLIIIATKE
;
A
#
# COMPACT_ATOMS: atom_id res chain seq x y z
N MET A 1 -24.94 15.80 -53.95
CA MET A 1 -24.20 14.72 -53.27
C MET A 1 -23.08 15.36 -52.46
N ASP A 2 -23.55 16.02 -51.41
CA ASP A 2 -23.07 16.21 -50.05
C ASP A 2 -21.57 16.36 -49.75
N HIS A 3 -21.27 17.60 -49.34
CA HIS A 3 -20.11 18.05 -48.59
C HIS A 3 -20.05 17.41 -47.19
N CYS A 4 -18.86 16.95 -46.82
CA CYS A 4 -18.46 16.66 -45.45
C CYS A 4 -18.04 17.97 -44.77
N GLN A 5 -18.76 18.42 -43.74
CA GLN A 5 -18.31 19.48 -42.83
C GLN A 5 -18.28 19.00 -41.37
N SER A 6 -17.18 19.40 -40.73
CA SER A 6 -16.79 19.30 -39.33
C SER A 6 -17.91 19.59 -38.31
N GLN A 7 -17.98 18.79 -37.25
CA GLN A 7 -18.51 19.23 -35.95
C GLN A 7 -17.48 18.93 -34.86
N SER A 8 -16.78 19.99 -34.46
CA SER A 8 -16.04 20.09 -33.21
C SER A 8 -17.00 20.02 -32.03
N VAL A 9 -16.86 19.02 -31.17
CA VAL A 9 -17.58 18.92 -29.90
C VAL A 9 -17.04 20.02 -28.98
N PHE A 10 -17.84 21.06 -28.77
CA PHE A 10 -17.61 22.09 -27.76
C PHE A 10 -17.84 21.45 -26.37
N ILE A 11 -16.76 21.29 -25.62
CA ILE A 11 -16.82 21.01 -24.18
C ILE A 11 -17.23 22.32 -23.51
N THR A 12 -18.35 22.32 -22.79
CA THR A 12 -18.81 23.49 -22.03
C THR A 12 -17.92 23.72 -20.82
N ASN A 13 -17.69 24.99 -20.45
CA ASN A 13 -16.83 25.39 -19.32
C ASN A 13 -17.27 24.79 -17.96
N GLU A 14 -18.50 24.29 -17.86
CA GLU A 14 -19.07 23.69 -16.65
C GLU A 14 -18.56 22.25 -16.40
N GLU A 15 -18.26 21.47 -17.45
CA GLU A 15 -17.68 20.13 -17.32
C GLU A 15 -16.16 20.18 -17.05
N GLN A 16 -15.46 21.23 -17.49
CA GLN A 16 -14.05 21.44 -17.12
C GLN A 16 -13.89 21.77 -15.63
N HIS A 17 -14.83 22.52 -15.04
CA HIS A 17 -14.79 22.88 -13.62
C HIS A 17 -15.11 21.68 -12.68
N LEU A 18 -15.81 20.65 -13.18
CA LEU A 18 -16.11 19.42 -12.42
C LEU A 18 -14.97 18.39 -12.45
N LEU A 19 -14.06 18.46 -13.43
CA LEU A 19 -12.86 17.63 -13.46
C LEU A 19 -11.72 18.19 -12.58
N GLU A 20 -11.75 19.49 -12.28
CA GLU A 20 -10.75 20.15 -11.43
C GLU A 20 -11.00 19.98 -9.91
N THR A 21 -12.21 19.55 -9.51
CA THR A 21 -12.59 19.42 -8.08
C THR A 21 -12.40 18.02 -7.49
N ASN A 22 -11.89 17.05 -8.26
CA ASN A 22 -11.57 15.69 -7.77
C ASN A 22 -10.22 15.59 -7.02
N ASN A 23 -9.59 16.72 -6.73
CA ASN A 23 -8.37 16.75 -5.93
C ASN A 23 -8.75 16.75 -4.44
N VAL A 24 -9.15 15.59 -3.91
CA VAL A 24 -9.28 15.38 -2.46
C VAL A 24 -7.91 15.68 -1.87
N ASN A 25 -7.80 16.86 -1.28
CA ASN A 25 -6.52 17.40 -0.86
C ASN A 25 -6.11 16.60 0.38
N PHE A 26 -4.90 16.04 0.37
CA PHE A 26 -4.34 15.31 1.52
C PHE A 26 -4.43 16.12 2.83
N ALA A 27 -4.38 17.45 2.72
CA ALA A 27 -4.60 18.38 3.83
C ALA A 27 -5.99 18.24 4.49
N GLU A 28 -7.03 17.92 3.73
CA GLU A 28 -8.42 17.76 4.18
C GLU A 28 -8.64 16.44 4.95
N VAL A 29 -7.90 15.39 4.58
CA VAL A 29 -7.89 14.09 5.29
C VAL A 29 -7.06 14.16 6.57
N THR A 30 -5.98 14.95 6.58
CA THR A 30 -5.23 15.22 7.82
C THR A 30 -5.93 16.23 8.74
N SER A 31 -6.65 17.22 8.21
CA SER A 31 -7.38 18.21 9.04
C SER A 31 -8.67 17.66 9.63
N THR A 32 -9.28 16.64 9.01
CA THR A 32 -10.38 15.88 9.64
C THR A 32 -9.93 15.05 10.85
N PHE A 33 -8.62 14.83 11.03
CA PHE A 33 -8.07 14.23 12.25
C PHE A 33 -8.06 15.21 13.44
N GLU A 34 -8.11 16.52 13.19
CA GLU A 34 -8.14 17.57 14.23
C GLU A 34 -9.54 18.14 14.50
N TYR A 35 -10.51 17.98 13.59
CA TYR A 35 -11.82 18.67 13.68
C TYR A 35 -13.05 17.80 13.99
N ASN A 36 -12.93 16.47 14.05
CA ASN A 36 -14.10 15.59 14.18
C ASN A 36 -14.41 15.13 15.62
N SER A 37 -14.30 16.03 16.58
CA SER A 37 -14.83 15.83 17.94
C SER A 37 -16.00 16.73 18.33
N LEU A 38 -16.35 17.78 17.56
CA LEU A 38 -17.52 18.62 17.87
C LEU A 38 -18.17 19.21 16.59
N ASP A 39 -19.51 19.19 16.56
CA ASP A 39 -20.42 19.90 15.66
C ASP A 39 -20.67 19.37 14.24
N ILE A 40 -21.47 18.31 14.15
CA ILE A 40 -22.43 18.13 13.04
C ILE A 40 -23.82 17.86 13.63
N GLY A 41 -24.35 18.86 14.35
CA GLY A 41 -25.71 18.85 14.91
C GLY A 41 -26.55 20.09 14.59
N ALA A 42 -26.00 21.09 13.91
CA ALA A 42 -26.57 22.45 13.92
C ALA A 42 -27.18 22.96 12.61
N ILE A 43 -27.33 22.14 11.56
CA ILE A 43 -27.88 22.59 10.26
C ILE A 43 -29.23 21.91 9.95
N SER A 44 -30.12 21.82 10.94
CA SER A 44 -31.47 21.29 10.73
C SER A 44 -32.53 22.11 11.46
N SER A 45 -32.55 23.43 11.27
CA SER A 45 -33.74 24.24 11.60
C SER A 45 -33.74 25.59 10.92
N SER A 46 -34.28 25.69 9.69
CA SER A 46 -34.93 26.92 9.21
C SER A 46 -35.72 26.69 7.92
N GLN A 47 -36.98 27.15 7.93
CA GLN A 47 -37.96 27.31 6.82
C GLN A 47 -38.59 26.00 6.29
N SER A 48 -39.82 25.59 6.61
CA SER A 48 -41.14 26.21 6.87
C SER A 48 -41.93 26.69 5.63
N LYS A 49 -42.87 25.81 5.20
CA LYS A 49 -44.24 26.06 4.70
C LYS A 49 -44.48 27.03 3.53
N GLN A 50 -44.72 26.46 2.33
CA GLN A 50 -45.79 26.74 1.33
C GLN A 50 -45.28 26.14 0.00
N THR A 51 -45.84 25.07 -0.56
CA THR A 51 -47.01 25.14 -1.46
C THR A 51 -47.40 23.71 -1.86
N LEU A 52 -48.68 23.36 -1.69
CA LEU A 52 -49.23 22.01 -1.87
C LEU A 52 -49.43 21.57 -3.34
N HIS A 53 -48.64 22.13 -4.26
CA HIS A 53 -48.61 21.77 -5.68
C HIS A 53 -47.18 21.51 -6.21
N ILE A 54 -46.18 21.47 -5.31
CA ILE A 54 -44.75 21.25 -5.59
C ILE A 54 -44.30 19.95 -4.89
N ALA A 55 -45.14 18.91 -4.85
CA ALA A 55 -44.82 17.70 -4.09
C ALA A 55 -43.89 16.74 -4.88
N ASP A 56 -43.99 16.74 -6.21
CA ASP A 56 -43.28 15.75 -7.05
C ASP A 56 -41.84 16.17 -7.39
N ASP A 57 -41.61 17.47 -7.62
CA ASP A 57 -40.26 18.00 -7.92
C ASP A 57 -39.39 18.12 -6.65
N GLU A 58 -39.97 18.48 -5.51
CA GLU A 58 -39.23 18.67 -4.25
C GLU A 58 -38.84 17.32 -3.61
N ALA A 59 -39.69 16.29 -3.73
CA ALA A 59 -39.37 14.92 -3.32
C ALA A 59 -38.29 14.26 -4.20
N THR A 60 -38.30 14.54 -5.51
CA THR A 60 -37.28 14.05 -6.44
C THR A 60 -35.94 14.75 -6.20
N THR A 61 -35.99 16.06 -5.95
CA THR A 61 -34.82 16.88 -5.63
C THR A 61 -34.20 16.50 -4.27
N SER A 62 -35.02 16.31 -3.22
CA SER A 62 -34.58 15.84 -1.91
C SER A 62 -33.91 14.45 -1.97
N ASN A 63 -34.50 13.52 -2.75
CA ASN A 63 -33.89 12.20 -2.99
C ASN A 63 -32.55 12.29 -3.76
N HIS A 64 -32.43 13.22 -4.71
CA HIS A 64 -31.17 13.44 -5.43
C HIS A 64 -30.07 13.98 -4.51
N TYR A 65 -30.39 14.94 -3.63
CA TYR A 65 -29.44 15.46 -2.65
C TYR A 65 -29.02 14.40 -1.62
N GLN A 66 -29.98 13.64 -1.09
CA GLN A 66 -29.69 12.53 -0.18
C GLN A 66 -28.80 11.47 -0.83
N ARG A 67 -29.03 11.10 -2.10
CA ARG A 67 -28.14 10.20 -2.84
C ARG A 67 -26.72 10.76 -2.96
N LYS A 68 -26.57 12.04 -3.32
CA LYS A 68 -25.24 12.66 -3.43
C LYS A 68 -24.49 12.70 -2.09
N ILE A 69 -25.19 12.92 -0.98
CA ILE A 69 -24.58 12.87 0.36
C ILE A 69 -24.13 11.44 0.68
N LEU A 70 -25.00 10.44 0.47
CA LEU A 70 -24.66 9.03 0.68
C LEU A 70 -23.51 8.54 -0.22
N GLU A 71 -23.48 8.97 -1.49
CA GLU A 71 -22.38 8.67 -2.42
C GLU A 71 -21.06 9.30 -1.95
N ARG A 72 -21.09 10.56 -1.49
CA ARG A 72 -19.91 11.22 -0.90
C ARG A 72 -19.46 10.49 0.37
N GLU A 73 -20.36 10.18 1.28
CA GLU A 73 -20.03 9.44 2.50
C GLU A 73 -19.44 8.06 2.21
N ASN A 74 -20.01 7.32 1.25
CA ASN A 74 -19.50 6.02 0.83
C ASN A 74 -18.12 6.13 0.17
N ASN A 75 -17.90 7.13 -0.69
CA ASN A 75 -16.59 7.37 -1.31
C ASN A 75 -15.54 7.77 -0.27
N THR A 76 -15.90 8.58 0.71
CA THR A 76 -15.02 8.96 1.82
C THR A 76 -14.66 7.74 2.68
N LYS A 77 -15.64 6.92 3.09
CA LYS A 77 -15.40 5.69 3.86
C LYS A 77 -14.45 4.75 3.11
N LYS A 78 -14.70 4.52 1.83
CA LYS A 78 -13.88 3.68 0.96
C LYS A 78 -12.45 4.19 0.80
N THR A 79 -12.27 5.51 0.70
CA THR A 79 -10.94 6.15 0.63
C THR A 79 -10.15 5.96 1.92
N ILE A 80 -10.81 6.11 3.07
CA ILE A 80 -10.20 5.89 4.39
C ILE A 80 -9.80 4.42 4.57
N GLU A 81 -10.66 3.49 4.14
CA GLU A 81 -10.36 2.06 4.17
C GLU A 81 -9.13 1.72 3.35
N TYR A 82 -9.03 2.18 2.10
CA TYR A 82 -7.84 2.00 1.27
C TYR A 82 -6.58 2.59 1.87
N PHE A 83 -6.68 3.78 2.44
CA PHE A 83 -5.55 4.43 3.09
C PHE A 83 -5.08 3.63 4.31
N ASN A 84 -6.00 3.16 5.15
CA ASN A 84 -5.68 2.37 6.34
C ASN A 84 -5.04 1.03 5.98
N VAL A 85 -5.60 0.30 5.01
CA VAL A 85 -5.05 -0.99 4.56
C VAL A 85 -3.69 -0.77 3.88
N GLY A 86 -3.56 0.28 3.06
CA GLY A 86 -2.29 0.64 2.42
C GLY A 86 -1.20 1.03 3.40
N LEU A 87 -1.53 1.84 4.41
CA LEU A 87 -0.60 2.26 5.46
C LEU A 87 -0.22 1.08 6.36
N ALA A 88 -1.19 0.27 6.77
CA ALA A 88 -0.95 -0.94 7.55
C ALA A 88 -0.01 -1.89 6.80
N THR A 89 -0.28 -2.14 5.51
CA THR A 89 0.58 -2.96 4.65
C THR A 89 1.99 -2.37 4.55
N ALA A 90 2.12 -1.06 4.38
CA ALA A 90 3.43 -0.39 4.31
C ALA A 90 4.22 -0.50 5.62
N ILE A 91 3.55 -0.38 6.77
CA ILE A 91 4.17 -0.56 8.09
C ILE A 91 4.59 -2.03 8.29
N SER A 92 3.73 -2.99 7.94
CA SER A 92 4.04 -4.41 8.08
C SER A 92 5.24 -4.82 7.20
N ILE A 93 5.29 -4.38 5.94
CA ILE A 93 6.44 -4.62 5.05
C ILE A 93 7.69 -3.94 5.62
N SER A 94 7.58 -2.70 6.10
CA SER A 94 8.70 -1.97 6.72
C SER A 94 9.33 -2.75 7.89
N LEU A 95 8.49 -3.26 8.80
CA LEU A 95 8.96 -4.07 9.93
C LEU A 95 9.63 -5.37 9.48
N HIS A 96 9.13 -5.99 8.42
CA HIS A 96 9.76 -7.19 7.89
C HIS A 96 11.14 -6.90 7.30
N LYS A 97 11.26 -5.84 6.48
CA LYS A 97 12.55 -5.41 5.89
C LYS A 97 13.58 -5.07 6.97
N LEU A 98 13.13 -4.53 8.10
CA LEU A 98 13.98 -4.31 9.26
C LEU A 98 14.54 -5.63 9.81
N LEU A 99 13.71 -6.67 9.94
CA LEU A 99 14.19 -7.99 10.37
C LEU A 99 15.10 -8.65 9.34
N GLU A 100 14.82 -8.52 8.05
CA GLU A 100 15.71 -8.99 6.98
C GLU A 100 17.08 -8.32 7.05
N GLY A 101 17.11 -6.99 7.22
CA GLY A 101 18.34 -6.22 7.37
C GLY A 101 19.16 -6.69 8.57
N PHE A 102 18.49 -6.90 9.71
CA PHE A 102 19.09 -7.47 10.92
C PHE A 102 19.72 -8.84 10.63
N LEU A 103 19.00 -9.69 9.89
CA LEU A 103 19.45 -11.04 9.57
C LEU A 103 20.67 -11.02 8.65
N VAL A 104 20.62 -10.26 7.55
CA VAL A 104 21.71 -10.16 6.56
C VAL A 104 23.01 -9.74 7.21
N LEU A 105 22.97 -8.72 8.09
CA LEU A 105 24.19 -8.26 8.74
C LEU A 105 24.71 -9.26 9.79
N THR A 106 23.81 -9.92 10.52
CA THR A 106 24.18 -10.97 11.47
C THR A 106 24.83 -12.16 10.75
N ILE A 107 24.25 -12.64 9.65
CA ILE A 107 24.85 -13.71 8.83
C ILE A 107 26.22 -13.28 8.30
N SER A 108 26.32 -12.08 7.71
CA SER A 108 27.57 -11.58 7.13
C SER A 108 28.71 -11.51 8.17
N THR A 109 28.37 -11.20 9.42
CA THR A 109 29.34 -11.09 10.52
C THR A 109 29.79 -12.46 11.06
N PHE A 110 28.87 -13.43 11.16
CA PHE A 110 29.12 -14.73 11.81
C PHE A 110 29.50 -15.86 10.85
N TYR A 111 28.95 -15.81 9.66
CA TYR A 111 29.19 -16.74 8.56
C TYR A 111 29.80 -15.96 7.39
N PRO A 112 31.03 -15.42 7.56
CA PRO A 112 31.76 -14.79 6.46
C PRO A 112 32.01 -15.87 5.41
N SER A 113 31.10 -15.92 4.46
CA SER A 113 31.04 -16.87 3.37
C SER A 113 31.83 -16.29 2.20
N ASP A 114 32.24 -17.14 1.28
CA ASP A 114 32.97 -16.72 0.08
C ASP A 114 32.27 -15.51 -0.56
N SER A 115 33.06 -14.56 -1.08
CA SER A 115 32.56 -13.32 -1.69
C SER A 115 31.46 -13.55 -2.72
N HIS A 116 31.49 -14.72 -3.37
CA HIS A 116 30.45 -15.22 -4.26
C HIS A 116 29.09 -15.33 -3.56
N PHE A 117 28.97 -16.08 -2.46
CA PHE A 117 27.72 -16.27 -1.71
C PHE A 117 27.09 -14.95 -1.26
N SER A 118 27.91 -14.03 -0.75
CA SER A 118 27.42 -12.72 -0.32
C SER A 118 26.88 -11.89 -1.49
N PHE A 119 27.52 -11.96 -2.66
CA PHE A 119 27.04 -11.29 -3.88
C PHE A 119 25.72 -11.89 -4.38
N ILE A 120 25.56 -13.20 -4.29
CA ILE A 120 24.34 -13.92 -4.67
C ILE A 120 23.18 -13.53 -3.77
N LEU A 121 23.39 -13.57 -2.45
CA LEU A 121 22.40 -13.15 -1.47
C LEU A 121 21.97 -11.70 -1.71
N PHE A 122 22.92 -10.82 -2.05
CA PHE A 122 22.63 -9.44 -2.43
C PHE A 122 21.72 -9.35 -3.65
N VAL A 123 21.99 -10.11 -4.73
CA VAL A 123 21.16 -10.12 -5.94
C VAL A 123 19.76 -10.67 -5.66
N ALA A 124 19.65 -11.79 -4.94
CA ALA A 124 18.36 -12.38 -4.56
C ALA A 124 17.50 -11.38 -3.77
N LEU A 125 18.12 -10.74 -2.78
CA LEU A 125 17.46 -9.76 -1.93
C LEU A 125 17.09 -8.49 -2.70
N ALA A 126 17.91 -8.06 -3.67
CA ALA A 126 17.58 -6.92 -4.52
C ALA A 126 16.31 -7.17 -5.36
N VAL A 127 16.15 -8.37 -5.91
CA VAL A 127 14.95 -8.74 -6.67
C VAL A 127 13.72 -8.80 -5.75
N HIS A 128 13.85 -9.40 -4.56
CA HIS A 128 12.77 -9.44 -3.57
C HIS A 128 12.34 -8.02 -3.15
N ASN A 129 13.33 -7.18 -2.85
CA ASN A 129 13.12 -5.79 -2.44
C ASN A 129 12.41 -4.95 -3.49
N PHE A 130 12.65 -5.22 -4.77
CA PHE A 130 11.95 -4.55 -5.86
C PHE A 130 10.45 -4.89 -5.83
N ALA A 131 10.11 -6.17 -5.69
CA ALA A 131 8.71 -6.61 -5.61
C ALA A 131 7.99 -6.00 -4.39
N GLU A 132 8.66 -5.96 -3.24
CA GLU A 132 8.13 -5.31 -2.03
C GLU A 132 7.99 -3.79 -2.18
N GLY A 133 8.93 -3.16 -2.87
CA GLY A 133 8.85 -1.72 -3.19
C GLY A 133 7.59 -1.40 -3.98
N VAL A 134 7.28 -2.21 -5.00
CA VAL A 134 6.02 -2.10 -5.75
C VAL A 134 4.80 -2.33 -4.84
N ALA A 135 4.87 -3.34 -3.96
CA ALA A 135 3.82 -3.65 -3.00
C ALA A 135 3.48 -2.49 -2.04
N ILE A 136 4.48 -1.70 -1.63
CA ILE A 136 4.29 -0.50 -0.80
C ILE A 136 3.79 0.68 -1.65
N SER A 137 4.41 0.93 -2.81
CA SER A 137 4.14 2.13 -3.61
C SER A 137 2.74 2.15 -4.23
N VAL A 138 2.23 1.01 -4.70
CA VAL A 138 0.92 0.94 -5.38
C VAL A 138 -0.24 1.41 -4.51
N PRO A 139 -0.49 0.86 -3.29
CA PRO A 139 -1.62 1.31 -2.47
C PRO A 139 -1.46 2.75 -1.99
N ILE A 140 -0.24 3.19 -1.67
CA ILE A 140 0.03 4.57 -1.27
C ILE A 140 -0.24 5.54 -2.43
N TYR A 141 0.13 5.18 -3.65
CA TYR A 141 -0.19 5.98 -4.83
C TYR A 141 -1.69 6.01 -5.10
N MET A 142 -2.39 4.88 -4.93
CA MET A 142 -3.83 4.82 -5.11
C MET A 142 -4.56 5.75 -4.14
N ALA A 143 -4.08 5.87 -2.90
CA ALA A 143 -4.65 6.77 -1.90
C ALA A 143 -4.21 8.23 -2.05
N SER A 144 -2.93 8.50 -2.32
CA SER A 144 -2.37 9.87 -2.32
C SER A 144 -2.43 10.59 -3.67
N LYS A 145 -2.52 9.84 -4.79
CA LYS A 145 -2.42 10.30 -6.18
C LYS A 145 -1.21 11.19 -6.49
N ASN A 146 -0.20 11.19 -5.63
CA ASN A 146 0.98 12.03 -5.74
C ASN A 146 2.24 11.15 -5.81
N MET A 147 2.93 11.20 -6.96
CA MET A 147 4.12 10.38 -7.21
C MET A 147 5.27 10.71 -6.26
N TRP A 148 5.51 12.00 -5.98
CA TRP A 148 6.60 12.43 -5.10
C TRP A 148 6.39 11.97 -3.65
N LYS A 149 5.16 12.13 -3.13
CA LYS A 149 4.81 11.65 -1.79
C LYS A 149 4.93 10.13 -1.71
N THR A 150 4.42 9.43 -2.71
CA THR A 150 4.49 7.96 -2.79
C THR A 150 5.95 7.49 -2.76
N PHE A 151 6.81 8.13 -3.57
CA PHE A 151 8.24 7.83 -3.60
C PHE A 151 8.89 8.06 -2.24
N LEU A 152 8.66 9.22 -1.62
CA LEU A 152 9.26 9.56 -0.32
C LEU A 152 8.84 8.57 0.78
N VAL A 153 7.55 8.25 0.85
CA VAL A 153 7.03 7.31 1.85
C VAL A 153 7.56 5.89 1.59
N SER A 154 7.60 5.45 0.33
CA SER A 154 8.15 4.13 -0.01
C SER A 154 9.66 4.04 0.23
N LEU A 155 10.40 5.14 0.03
CA LEU A 155 11.82 5.21 0.34
C LEU A 155 12.06 5.14 1.85
N LEU A 156 11.28 5.87 2.64
CA LEU A 156 11.41 5.90 4.10
C LEU A 156 10.97 4.59 4.76
N LEU A 157 9.81 4.05 4.39
CA LEU A 157 9.26 2.82 4.97
C LEU A 157 9.82 1.54 4.34
N GLY A 158 10.19 1.57 3.07
CA GLY A 158 10.76 0.41 2.38
C GLY A 158 12.28 0.46 2.37
N GLY A 159 12.84 1.50 1.75
CA GLY A 159 14.27 1.60 1.45
C GLY A 159 15.16 1.75 2.68
N LEU A 160 14.77 2.55 3.68
CA LEU A 160 15.58 2.80 4.88
C LEU A 160 15.44 1.71 5.96
N SER A 161 14.38 0.92 5.93
CA SER A 161 14.11 -0.07 6.98
C SER A 161 15.17 -1.17 7.04
N GLN A 162 15.66 -1.61 5.89
CA GLN A 162 16.69 -2.63 5.81
C GLN A 162 18.07 -2.18 6.35
N PRO A 163 18.64 -1.02 5.98
CA PRO A 163 19.88 -0.55 6.60
C PRO A 163 19.71 -0.25 8.09
N LEU A 164 18.54 0.23 8.54
CA LEU A 164 18.23 0.38 9.96
C LEU A 164 18.23 -0.98 10.68
N GLY A 165 17.62 -2.00 10.08
CA GLY A 165 17.67 -3.38 10.55
C GLY A 165 19.10 -3.90 10.71
N GLY A 166 19.93 -3.70 9.68
CA GLY A 166 21.35 -4.07 9.73
C GLY A 166 22.09 -3.35 10.85
N LEU A 167 21.83 -2.06 11.06
CA LEU A 167 22.41 -1.31 12.17
C LEU A 167 21.99 -1.88 13.54
N LEU A 168 20.72 -2.27 13.69
CA LEU A 168 20.24 -2.93 14.91
C LEU A 168 20.92 -4.28 15.13
N GLY A 169 21.11 -5.07 14.06
CA GLY A 169 21.86 -6.32 14.12
C GLY A 169 23.29 -6.10 14.60
N TYR A 170 23.98 -5.12 14.01
CA TYR A 170 25.35 -4.77 14.38
C TYR A 170 25.45 -4.39 15.86
N LEU A 171 24.53 -3.53 16.31
CA LEU A 171 24.50 -3.07 17.69
C LEU A 171 24.18 -4.22 18.66
N ALA A 172 23.26 -5.10 18.30
CA ALA A 172 22.89 -6.25 19.12
C ALA A 172 24.06 -7.23 19.30
N ILE A 173 24.86 -7.44 18.24
CA ILE A 173 26.08 -8.26 18.30
C ILE A 173 27.10 -7.69 19.28
N ILE A 174 27.34 -6.37 19.20
CA ILE A 174 28.32 -5.67 20.05
C ILE A 174 27.86 -5.62 21.49
N LEU A 175 26.62 -5.21 21.75
CA LEU A 175 26.11 -5.03 23.11
C LEU A 175 25.82 -6.37 23.79
N GLY A 176 25.38 -7.37 23.03
CA GLY A 176 24.99 -8.68 23.54
C GLY A 176 26.14 -9.66 23.77
N ASN A 177 27.38 -9.32 23.39
CA ASN A 177 28.54 -10.24 23.40
C ASN A 177 28.25 -11.59 22.76
N TRP A 178 27.39 -11.58 21.76
CA TRP A 178 26.82 -12.72 21.06
C TRP A 178 27.86 -13.67 20.47
N LYS A 179 29.02 -13.12 20.09
CA LYS A 179 30.15 -13.90 19.59
C LYS A 179 30.79 -14.81 20.64
N THR A 180 30.71 -14.43 21.91
CA THR A 180 31.30 -15.18 23.02
C THR A 180 30.34 -16.23 23.57
N THR A 181 29.03 -15.95 23.53
CA THR A 181 28.02 -16.80 24.17
C THR A 181 27.56 -17.98 23.31
N GLY A 182 27.83 -17.97 22.00
CA GLY A 182 27.55 -19.10 21.11
C GLY A 182 26.06 -19.32 20.78
N ILE A 183 25.20 -18.32 21.00
CA ILE A 183 23.73 -18.43 20.86
C ILE A 183 23.25 -18.07 19.43
N MET A 184 24.16 -17.92 18.47
CA MET A 184 23.82 -17.30 17.17
C MET A 184 22.91 -18.15 16.31
N ASP A 185 23.06 -19.46 16.38
CA ASP A 185 22.24 -20.39 15.60
C ASP A 185 20.78 -20.32 16.05
N ASP A 186 20.56 -20.18 17.36
CA ASP A 186 19.23 -20.00 17.94
C ASP A 186 18.62 -18.65 17.53
N ILE A 187 19.38 -17.55 17.63
CA ILE A 187 18.90 -16.22 17.22
C ILE A 187 18.54 -16.22 15.73
N PHE A 188 19.41 -16.80 14.90
CA PHE A 188 19.18 -16.93 13.46
C PHE A 188 17.88 -17.69 13.16
N GLY A 189 17.71 -18.86 13.76
CA GLY A 189 16.50 -19.69 13.58
C GLY A 189 15.22 -19.01 14.07
N ILE A 190 15.27 -18.35 15.23
CA ILE A 190 14.14 -17.60 15.79
C ILE A 190 13.77 -16.42 14.88
N THR A 191 14.75 -15.61 14.46
CA THR A 191 14.51 -14.46 13.58
C THR A 191 13.93 -14.90 12.24
N LEU A 192 14.45 -15.96 11.61
CA LEU A 192 13.89 -16.50 10.37
C LEU A 192 12.45 -16.99 10.53
N SER A 193 12.14 -17.63 11.66
CA SER A 193 10.77 -18.10 11.95
C SER A 193 9.79 -16.93 12.07
N ILE A 194 10.21 -15.83 12.72
CA ILE A 194 9.42 -14.60 12.84
C ILE A 194 9.22 -13.96 11.45
N ILE A 195 10.29 -13.84 10.66
CA ILE A 195 10.27 -13.33 9.28
C ILE A 195 9.25 -14.11 8.44
N CYS A 196 9.30 -15.45 8.48
CA CYS A 196 8.37 -16.31 7.75
C CYS A 196 6.91 -16.07 8.15
N GLY A 197 6.62 -16.02 9.46
CA GLY A 197 5.28 -15.76 9.97
C GLY A 197 4.75 -14.38 9.57
N MET A 198 5.61 -13.35 9.63
CA MET A 198 5.24 -11.99 9.22
C MET A 198 4.92 -11.91 7.73
N MET A 199 5.65 -12.62 6.87
CA MET A 199 5.36 -12.65 5.43
C MET A 199 4.01 -13.28 5.11
N LEU A 200 3.65 -14.36 5.80
CA LEU A 200 2.31 -14.94 5.67
C LEU A 200 1.22 -13.95 6.08
N TRP A 201 1.41 -13.25 7.21
CA TRP A 201 0.47 -12.23 7.66
C TRP A 201 0.30 -11.09 6.64
N ILE A 202 1.41 -10.54 6.13
CA ILE A 202 1.40 -9.47 5.11
C ILE A 202 0.59 -9.88 3.87
N VAL A 203 0.73 -11.14 3.44
CA VAL A 203 -0.02 -11.65 2.29
C VAL A 203 -1.51 -11.71 2.60
N PHE A 204 -1.91 -12.29 3.74
CA PHE A 204 -3.32 -12.53 4.07
C PHE A 204 -4.08 -11.27 4.47
N ASP A 205 -3.47 -10.38 5.25
CA ASP A 205 -4.14 -9.20 5.84
C ASP A 205 -3.82 -7.91 5.09
N GLY A 206 -2.69 -7.87 4.35
CA GLY A 206 -2.29 -6.70 3.55
C GLY A 206 -2.64 -6.85 2.07
N MET A 207 -1.89 -7.68 1.36
CA MET A 207 -1.91 -7.71 -0.11
C MET A 207 -3.17 -8.35 -0.71
N LEU A 208 -3.61 -9.48 -0.15
CA LEU A 208 -4.74 -10.24 -0.69
C LEU A 208 -6.07 -9.46 -0.59
N PRO A 209 -6.42 -8.79 0.53
CA PRO A 209 -7.63 -7.99 0.64
C PRO A 209 -7.65 -6.83 -0.37
N ILE A 210 -6.53 -6.11 -0.54
CA ILE A 210 -6.40 -5.03 -1.55
C ILE A 210 -6.68 -5.56 -2.95
N ALA A 211 -6.14 -6.73 -3.28
CA ALA A 211 -6.36 -7.35 -4.59
C ALA A 211 -7.81 -7.83 -4.76
N GLN A 212 -8.50 -8.18 -3.67
CA GLN A 212 -9.90 -8.57 -3.69
C GLN A 212 -10.86 -7.38 -3.77
N GLU A 213 -10.54 -6.25 -3.16
CA GLU A 213 -11.43 -5.10 -3.17
C GLU A 213 -11.46 -4.42 -4.55
N ASN A 214 -10.34 -4.49 -5.27
CA ASN A 214 -10.23 -4.06 -6.67
C ASN A 214 -10.86 -5.05 -7.68
N ARG A 215 -11.62 -6.06 -7.21
CA ARG A 215 -12.30 -7.09 -8.04
C ARG A 215 -13.34 -6.56 -9.01
N GLY A 216 -13.80 -5.32 -8.89
CA GLY A 216 -14.79 -4.75 -9.83
C GLY A 216 -14.38 -4.90 -11.30
N ILE A 217 -13.09 -5.13 -11.58
CA ILE A 217 -12.50 -5.30 -12.91
C ILE A 217 -12.09 -6.77 -13.20
N TYR A 218 -11.92 -7.64 -12.21
CA TYR A 218 -11.26 -8.95 -12.38
C TYR A 218 -12.03 -10.15 -11.80
N SER A 219 -12.10 -11.24 -12.57
CA SER A 219 -12.67 -12.52 -12.13
C SER A 219 -11.80 -13.18 -11.03
N LYS A 220 -12.41 -13.94 -10.11
CA LYS A 220 -11.71 -14.75 -9.08
C LYS A 220 -10.58 -15.61 -9.65
N ARG A 221 -10.72 -16.05 -10.91
CA ARG A 221 -9.70 -16.81 -11.63
C ARG A 221 -8.40 -16.02 -11.81
N ILE A 222 -8.48 -14.75 -12.21
CA ILE A 222 -7.31 -13.90 -12.49
C ILE A 222 -6.51 -13.66 -11.22
N LEU A 223 -7.19 -13.37 -10.11
CA LEU A 223 -6.55 -13.20 -8.80
C LEU A 223 -5.81 -14.47 -8.38
N SER A 224 -6.46 -15.62 -8.49
CA SER A 224 -5.86 -16.91 -8.13
C SER A 224 -4.68 -17.26 -9.04
N THR A 225 -4.79 -17.06 -10.35
CA THR A 225 -3.67 -17.30 -11.29
C THR A 225 -2.51 -16.34 -11.04
N GLY A 226 -2.78 -15.09 -10.69
CA GLY A 226 -1.75 -14.11 -10.32
C GLY A 226 -0.97 -14.54 -9.07
N LEU A 227 -1.68 -14.98 -8.03
CA LEU A 227 -1.05 -15.50 -6.80
C LEU A 227 -0.11 -16.68 -7.09
N PHE A 228 -0.63 -17.72 -7.76
CA PHE A 228 0.16 -18.93 -8.03
C PHE A 228 1.31 -18.70 -9.02
N SER A 229 1.11 -17.86 -10.03
CA SER A 229 2.19 -17.51 -10.97
C SER A 229 3.28 -16.68 -10.29
N GLY A 230 2.93 -15.76 -9.39
CA GLY A 230 3.89 -15.01 -8.59
C GLY A 230 4.75 -15.92 -7.70
N VAL A 231 4.12 -16.87 -7.00
CA VAL A 231 4.84 -17.88 -6.21
C VAL A 231 5.78 -18.70 -7.09
N ALA A 232 5.31 -19.14 -8.26
CA ALA A 232 6.14 -19.90 -9.20
C ALA A 232 7.36 -19.09 -9.68
N VAL A 233 7.19 -17.81 -10.02
CA VAL A 233 8.30 -16.93 -10.43
C VAL A 233 9.33 -16.77 -9.30
N MET A 234 8.88 -16.58 -8.05
CA MET A 234 9.79 -16.44 -6.91
C MET A 234 10.59 -17.73 -6.70
N ILE A 235 9.94 -18.90 -6.70
CA ILE A 235 10.61 -20.20 -6.58
C ILE A 235 11.61 -20.41 -7.71
N LEU A 236 11.23 -20.12 -8.95
CA LEU A 236 12.12 -20.26 -10.11
C LEU A 236 13.33 -19.34 -10.01
N THR A 237 13.13 -18.09 -9.60
CA THR A 237 14.20 -17.10 -9.46
C THR A 237 15.19 -17.56 -8.38
N GLU A 238 14.70 -17.95 -7.20
CA GLU A 238 15.55 -18.45 -6.11
C GLU A 238 16.30 -19.73 -6.51
N THR A 239 15.60 -20.67 -7.16
CA THR A 239 16.21 -21.92 -7.62
C THR A 239 17.29 -21.68 -8.67
N LEU A 240 17.05 -20.78 -9.64
CA LEU A 240 18.04 -20.40 -10.65
C LEU A 240 19.25 -19.73 -10.01
N ILE A 241 19.01 -18.83 -9.06
CA ILE A 241 20.08 -18.20 -8.29
C ILE A 241 20.89 -19.27 -7.55
N ILE A 242 20.27 -20.22 -6.86
CA ILE A 242 21.00 -21.30 -6.17
C ILE A 242 21.78 -22.19 -7.15
N ILE A 243 21.19 -22.59 -8.28
CA ILE A 243 21.86 -23.44 -9.27
C ILE A 243 23.08 -22.75 -9.87
N ALA A 244 22.97 -21.47 -10.22
CA ALA A 244 24.07 -20.68 -10.79
C ALA A 244 25.27 -20.52 -9.85
N THR A 245 25.18 -21.04 -8.62
CA THR A 245 26.11 -20.73 -7.52
C THR A 245 26.71 -21.95 -6.86
N LYS A 246 26.27 -23.13 -7.30
CA LYS A 246 26.87 -24.43 -6.95
C LYS A 246 28.06 -24.79 -7.86
N GLU A 247 28.34 -24.00 -8.90
CA GLU A 247 29.55 -24.07 -9.73
C GLU A 247 30.60 -23.07 -9.26
#